data_AF-A0A2P2HZ60-F1
#
_entry.id   AF-A0A2P2HZ60-F1
#
_cell.length_a   1.000
_cell.length_b   1.000
_cell.length_c   1.000
_cell.angle_alpha   90.00
_cell.angle_beta   90.00
_cell.angle_gamma   90.00
#
_symmetry.space_group_name_H-M   'P 1'
#
loop_
_entity.id
_entity.type
_entity.pdbx_description
1 polymer ?
#
loop_
_entity_poly.entity_id
_entity_poly.type
_entity_poly.pdbx_seq_one_letter_code
_entity_poly.pdbx_strand_id
1 'polypeptide(L)'
;RRVGEMASMLESQTGTTVSQPAPSIEGSSFREKMRLELKELQEQEIIRRRLLIDGDGTGDARMMTKFTKSLIKWCFSEDNSPESQLQYERLLTSLASVEQSATKWDNILQMNSLQIEHYDEIKSVTSEAVTDAESALAAAKSELSRAREVRNHGIQYHALAKLIQEHPARSPTAHKLDKLGSSLDKLKNTRNELDDKLTLRKKQLHVLFTALHQLQSSLEADQVPEVEVQEEEAGAAPLVDLTEDSGNTVTISRPRHNGRLGDLNDESLYADMDCSV
;
A
#
# COMPACT_ATOMS: atom_id res chain seq x y z
N ARG A 1 -19.48 -78.83 -1.27
CA ARG A 1 -20.94 -78.57 -1.18
C ARG A 1 -21.09 -77.09 -1.51
N ARG A 2 -21.29 -76.79 -2.80
CA ARG A 2 -22.60 -76.55 -3.44
C ARG A 2 -23.20 -75.27 -2.83
N VAL A 3 -23.41 -74.19 -3.57
CA VAL A 3 -23.75 -74.02 -4.99
C VAL A 3 -23.17 -72.65 -5.37
N GLY A 4 -22.44 -72.44 -6.47
CA GLY A 4 -22.71 -72.92 -7.82
C GLY A 4 -23.11 -71.71 -8.63
N GLU A 5 -22.18 -71.33 -9.49
CA GLU A 5 -22.26 -70.42 -10.64
C GLU A 5 -23.67 -70.34 -11.25
N MET A 6 -24.11 -69.11 -11.59
CA MET A 6 -24.68 -68.85 -12.91
C MET A 6 -24.48 -67.39 -13.30
N ALA A 7 -24.09 -67.23 -14.56
CA ALA A 7 -24.12 -66.05 -15.41
C ALA A 7 -22.92 -65.10 -15.33
N SER A 8 -21.85 -65.55 -16.00
CA SER A 8 -20.98 -64.73 -16.84
C SER A 8 -21.77 -63.98 -17.93
N MET A 9 -21.06 -63.04 -18.58
CA MET A 9 -21.42 -62.26 -19.77
C MET A 9 -22.11 -60.91 -19.51
N LEU A 10 -21.31 -59.87 -19.27
CA LEU A 10 -20.87 -59.02 -20.39
C LEU A 10 -19.68 -58.17 -19.97
N GLU A 11 -18.73 -58.10 -20.90
CA GLU A 11 -17.39 -57.60 -20.76
C GLU A 11 -17.29 -56.08 -20.60
N SER A 12 -16.10 -55.71 -20.11
CA SER A 12 -15.29 -54.57 -20.56
C SER A 12 -15.62 -53.18 -20.02
N GLN A 13 -14.74 -52.77 -19.11
CA GLN A 13 -14.01 -51.49 -19.10
C GLN A 13 -14.83 -50.22 -19.31
N THR A 14 -14.94 -49.39 -18.26
CA THR A 14 -14.67 -47.96 -18.38
C THR A 14 -14.18 -47.40 -17.05
N GLY A 15 -13.08 -46.66 -17.12
CA GLY A 15 -12.48 -45.98 -15.98
C GLY A 15 -13.38 -44.89 -15.42
N THR A 16 -13.24 -44.67 -14.11
CA THR A 16 -13.84 -43.57 -13.38
C THR A 16 -13.17 -42.25 -13.79
N THR A 17 -13.69 -41.60 -14.83
CA THR A 17 -13.54 -40.16 -15.04
C THR A 17 -14.84 -39.50 -14.60
N VAL A 18 -14.78 -38.77 -13.49
CA VAL A 18 -15.88 -37.91 -13.05
C VAL A 18 -16.03 -36.79 -14.08
N SER A 19 -17.08 -36.89 -14.87
CA SER A 19 -17.54 -35.91 -15.84
C SER A 19 -17.90 -34.60 -15.15
N GLN A 20 -17.28 -33.51 -15.60
CA GLN A 20 -17.85 -32.17 -15.47
C GLN A 20 -19.26 -32.15 -16.08
N PRO A 21 -20.22 -31.37 -15.55
CA PRO A 21 -21.26 -30.78 -16.35
C PRO A 21 -20.77 -29.41 -16.88
N ALA A 22 -20.93 -29.21 -18.19
CA ALA A 22 -20.59 -28.00 -18.93
C ALA A 22 -21.39 -26.76 -18.48
N PRO A 23 -20.87 -25.53 -18.74
CA PRO A 23 -21.55 -24.28 -18.45
C PRO A 23 -22.53 -23.92 -19.58
N SER A 24 -23.82 -23.75 -19.26
CA SER A 24 -24.85 -23.37 -20.24
C SER A 24 -25.91 -22.45 -19.62
N ILE A 25 -25.57 -21.20 -19.25
CA ILE A 25 -26.57 -20.19 -18.88
C ILE A 25 -26.13 -18.79 -19.34
N GLU A 26 -26.26 -18.49 -20.64
CA GLU A 26 -26.30 -17.11 -21.15
C GLU A 26 -27.63 -16.78 -21.86
N GLY A 27 -28.53 -17.77 -22.02
CA GLY A 27 -29.80 -17.62 -22.74
C GLY A 27 -30.99 -17.09 -21.91
N SER A 28 -30.89 -16.99 -20.58
CA SER A 28 -32.01 -16.55 -19.73
C SER A 28 -32.14 -15.02 -19.63
N SER A 29 -31.08 -14.26 -19.87
CA SER A 29 -31.08 -12.79 -19.72
C SER A 29 -31.94 -12.08 -20.76
N PHE A 30 -31.86 -12.47 -22.03
CA PHE A 30 -32.52 -11.73 -23.12
C PHE A 30 -34.04 -11.87 -23.11
N ARG A 31 -34.55 -13.08 -22.86
CA ARG A 31 -36.01 -13.34 -22.81
C ARG A 31 -36.65 -12.72 -21.58
N GLU A 32 -35.97 -12.75 -20.43
CA GLU A 32 -36.41 -12.09 -19.21
C GLU A 32 -36.42 -10.57 -19.40
N LYS A 33 -35.36 -10.03 -20.01
CA LYS A 33 -35.23 -8.59 -20.32
C LYS A 33 -36.31 -8.11 -21.28
N MET A 34 -36.55 -8.85 -22.38
CA MET A 34 -37.61 -8.52 -23.34
C MET A 34 -39.01 -8.63 -22.72
N ARG A 35 -39.22 -9.55 -21.78
CA ARG A 35 -40.48 -9.68 -21.04
C ARG A 35 -40.71 -8.48 -20.10
N LEU A 36 -39.67 -8.02 -19.41
CA LEU A 36 -39.74 -6.82 -18.57
C LEU A 36 -39.97 -5.57 -19.41
N GLU A 37 -39.26 -5.43 -20.52
CA GLU A 37 -39.39 -4.31 -21.45
C GLU A 37 -40.79 -4.25 -22.10
N LEU A 38 -41.37 -5.40 -22.46
CA LEU A 38 -42.76 -5.48 -22.94
C LEU A 38 -43.78 -5.13 -21.84
N LYS A 39 -43.52 -5.50 -20.58
CA LYS A 39 -44.38 -5.10 -19.46
C LYS A 39 -44.30 -3.60 -19.21
N GLU A 40 -43.09 -3.02 -19.22
CA GLU A 40 -42.91 -1.58 -19.10
C GLU A 40 -43.61 -0.84 -20.24
N LEU A 41 -43.50 -1.32 -21.49
CA LEU A 41 -44.24 -0.73 -22.61
C LEU A 41 -45.75 -0.84 -22.44
N GLN A 42 -46.26 -1.98 -21.96
CA GLN A 42 -47.69 -2.14 -21.66
C GLN A 42 -48.17 -1.24 -20.52
N GLU A 43 -47.39 -1.10 -19.45
CA GLU A 43 -47.68 -0.21 -18.34
C GLU A 43 -47.62 1.25 -18.78
N GLN A 44 -46.60 1.66 -19.55
CA GLN A 44 -46.49 2.99 -20.15
C GLN A 44 -47.65 3.29 -21.10
N GLU A 45 -48.10 2.30 -21.87
CA GLU A 45 -49.26 2.41 -22.76
C GLU A 45 -50.58 2.55 -21.97
N ILE A 46 -50.76 1.78 -20.89
CA ILE A 46 -51.91 1.89 -19.98
C ILE A 46 -51.90 3.24 -19.28
N ILE A 47 -50.75 3.68 -18.77
CA ILE A 47 -50.55 4.99 -18.16
C ILE A 47 -50.87 6.08 -19.18
N ARG A 48 -50.36 6.00 -20.42
CA ARG A 48 -50.63 6.97 -21.49
C ARG A 48 -52.11 7.04 -21.85
N ARG A 49 -52.81 5.90 -21.93
CA ARG A 49 -54.27 5.87 -22.17
C ARG A 49 -55.05 6.42 -20.99
N ARG A 50 -54.66 6.08 -19.76
CA ARG A 50 -55.30 6.61 -18.54
C ARG A 50 -55.08 8.12 -18.44
N LEU A 51 -53.88 8.59 -18.74
CA LEU A 51 -53.52 9.99 -18.78
C LEU A 51 -54.17 10.73 -19.96
N LEU A 52 -54.54 10.07 -21.07
CA LEU A 52 -55.37 10.66 -22.12
C LEU A 52 -56.84 10.76 -21.72
N ILE A 53 -57.33 9.76 -20.97
CA ILE A 53 -58.71 9.72 -20.46
C ILE A 53 -58.90 10.75 -19.33
N ASP A 54 -57.93 10.85 -18.42
CA ASP A 54 -57.92 11.82 -17.30
C ASP A 54 -57.28 13.17 -17.71
N GLY A 55 -56.53 13.23 -18.82
CA GLY A 55 -55.86 14.43 -19.35
C GLY A 55 -56.75 15.35 -20.17
N ASP A 56 -57.95 14.91 -20.52
CA ASP A 56 -59.07 15.83 -20.73
C ASP A 56 -59.67 16.07 -19.34
N GLY A 57 -59.05 16.94 -18.52
CA GLY A 57 -59.39 17.29 -17.13
C GLY A 57 -60.82 17.85 -16.94
N THR A 58 -61.80 17.08 -17.39
CA THR A 58 -63.10 17.56 -17.82
C THR A 58 -64.24 16.94 -17.06
N GLY A 59 -63.98 16.21 -15.97
CA GLY A 59 -65.04 15.95 -14.99
C GLY A 59 -65.56 17.28 -14.46
N ASP A 60 -64.72 18.00 -13.74
CA ASP A 60 -65.08 19.22 -13.03
C ASP A 60 -65.30 20.41 -13.98
N ALA A 61 -64.50 20.54 -15.05
CA ALA A 61 -64.72 21.59 -16.06
C ALA A 61 -66.03 21.38 -16.85
N ARG A 62 -66.43 20.13 -17.16
CA ARG A 62 -67.76 19.86 -17.74
C ARG A 62 -68.85 20.05 -16.72
N MET A 63 -68.64 19.68 -15.44
CA MET A 63 -69.61 19.92 -14.37
C MET A 63 -69.89 21.41 -14.23
N MET A 64 -68.86 22.25 -14.15
CA MET A 64 -68.98 23.70 -14.09
C MET A 64 -69.64 24.27 -15.36
N THR A 65 -69.24 23.81 -16.55
CA THR A 65 -69.88 24.24 -17.80
C THR A 65 -71.36 23.85 -17.88
N LYS A 66 -71.73 22.66 -17.38
CA LYS A 66 -73.12 22.18 -17.32
C LYS A 66 -73.93 22.99 -16.31
N PHE A 67 -73.36 23.27 -15.14
CA PHE A 67 -73.98 24.13 -14.12
C PHE A 67 -74.29 25.51 -14.71
N THR A 68 -73.30 26.17 -15.33
CA THR A 68 -73.48 27.50 -15.94
C THR A 68 -74.54 27.49 -17.03
N LYS A 69 -74.54 26.49 -17.93
CA LYS A 69 -75.58 26.36 -18.97
C LYS A 69 -76.97 26.12 -18.38
N SER A 70 -77.07 25.30 -17.33
CA SER A 70 -78.33 25.02 -16.64
C SER A 70 -78.86 26.24 -15.89
N LEU A 71 -77.97 27.02 -15.28
CA LEU A 71 -78.30 28.26 -14.58
C LEU A 71 -78.85 29.30 -15.55
N ILE A 72 -78.13 29.53 -16.66
CA ILE A 72 -78.57 30.44 -17.73
C ILE A 72 -79.96 30.04 -18.23
N LYS A 73 -80.17 28.74 -18.54
CA LYS A 73 -81.46 28.24 -19.01
C LYS A 73 -82.59 28.47 -17.99
N TRP A 74 -82.32 28.25 -16.71
CA TRP A 74 -83.30 28.47 -15.63
C TRP A 74 -83.64 29.96 -15.47
N CYS A 75 -82.66 30.87 -15.56
CA CYS A 75 -82.89 32.32 -15.51
C CYS A 75 -83.78 32.87 -16.64
N PHE A 76 -83.85 32.18 -17.79
CA PHE A 76 -84.69 32.55 -18.93
C PHE A 76 -85.95 31.67 -19.05
N SER A 77 -86.29 30.87 -18.05
CA SER A 77 -87.50 30.03 -18.02
C SER A 77 -88.69 30.80 -17.45
N GLU A 78 -89.94 30.46 -17.84
CA GLU A 78 -91.14 31.13 -17.35
C GLU A 78 -91.44 30.81 -15.87
N ASP A 79 -91.68 31.86 -15.07
CA ASP A 79 -91.96 31.80 -13.64
C ASP A 79 -93.39 31.32 -13.36
N ASN A 80 -93.70 30.02 -13.47
CA ASN A 80 -94.83 29.37 -12.74
C ASN A 80 -95.07 27.86 -13.01
N SER A 81 -94.05 27.07 -13.36
CA SER A 81 -94.20 25.61 -13.49
C SER A 81 -93.62 24.86 -12.26
N PRO A 82 -94.25 23.77 -11.76
CA PRO A 82 -93.62 22.86 -10.79
C PRO A 82 -92.28 22.29 -11.30
N GLU A 83 -92.05 22.31 -12.61
CA GLU A 83 -90.80 21.94 -13.25
C GLU A 83 -89.65 22.93 -12.97
N SER A 84 -89.95 24.22 -12.78
CA SER A 84 -88.95 25.24 -12.44
C SER A 84 -88.36 25.01 -11.05
N GLN A 85 -89.19 24.59 -10.09
CA GLN A 85 -88.74 24.25 -8.73
C GLN A 85 -87.83 23.02 -8.72
N LEU A 86 -88.15 21.99 -9.50
CA LEU A 86 -87.29 20.80 -9.64
C LEU A 86 -85.94 21.13 -10.31
N GLN A 87 -85.93 22.08 -11.26
CA GLN A 87 -84.69 22.56 -11.88
C GLN A 87 -83.82 23.37 -10.90
N TYR A 88 -84.44 24.17 -10.03
CA TYR A 88 -83.75 24.90 -8.97
C TYR A 88 -83.05 23.96 -7.96
N GLU A 89 -83.73 22.93 -7.47
CA GLU A 89 -83.13 21.92 -6.57
C GLU A 89 -81.94 21.19 -7.22
N ARG A 90 -82.04 20.90 -8.52
CA ARG A 90 -80.92 20.33 -9.31
C ARG A 90 -79.75 21.30 -9.43
N LEU A 91 -80.01 22.60 -9.58
CA LEU A 91 -78.98 23.62 -9.59
C LEU A 91 -78.26 23.72 -8.24
N LEU A 92 -79.00 23.70 -7.13
CA LEU A 92 -78.41 23.69 -5.79
C LEU A 92 -77.51 22.48 -5.56
N THR A 93 -77.97 21.29 -5.97
CA THR A 93 -77.17 20.05 -5.88
C THR A 93 -75.91 20.14 -6.72
N SER A 94 -76.02 20.68 -7.94
CA SER A 94 -74.87 20.87 -8.83
C SER A 94 -73.89 21.92 -8.31
N LEU A 95 -74.37 22.97 -7.64
CA LEU A 95 -73.53 23.99 -7.01
C LEU A 95 -72.74 23.40 -5.84
N ALA A 96 -73.40 22.65 -4.95
CA ALA A 96 -72.75 21.97 -3.84
C ALA A 96 -71.64 21.01 -4.32
N SER A 97 -71.86 20.33 -5.45
CA SER A 97 -70.84 19.46 -6.05
C SER A 97 -69.63 20.23 -6.60
N VAL A 98 -69.84 21.42 -7.18
CA VAL A 98 -68.76 22.30 -7.65
C VAL A 98 -67.97 22.86 -6.46
N GLU A 99 -68.63 23.25 -5.38
CA GLU A 99 -67.99 23.72 -4.14
C GLU A 99 -67.13 22.62 -3.49
N GLN A 100 -67.65 21.39 -3.43
CA GLN A 100 -66.89 20.26 -2.91
C GLN A 100 -65.67 19.94 -3.76
N SER A 101 -65.79 20.03 -5.09
CA SER A 101 -64.66 19.90 -6.01
C SER A 101 -63.61 20.99 -5.77
N ALA A 102 -64.01 22.26 -5.65
CA ALA A 102 -63.09 23.36 -5.35
C ALA A 102 -62.32 23.14 -4.03
N THR A 103 -63.02 22.71 -2.99
CA THR A 103 -62.42 22.40 -1.68
C THR A 103 -61.43 21.23 -1.78
N LYS A 104 -61.75 20.20 -2.58
CA LYS A 104 -60.84 19.08 -2.84
C LYS A 104 -59.54 19.56 -3.51
N TRP A 105 -59.64 20.45 -4.52
CA TRP A 105 -58.47 20.99 -5.21
C TRP A 105 -57.58 21.82 -4.29
N ASP A 106 -58.17 22.63 -3.42
CA ASP A 106 -57.42 23.40 -2.41
C ASP A 106 -56.64 22.49 -1.46
N ASN A 107 -57.29 21.44 -0.94
CA ASN A 107 -56.62 20.44 -0.09
C ASN A 107 -55.48 19.71 -0.82
N ILE A 108 -55.68 19.35 -2.10
CA ILE A 108 -54.63 18.72 -2.92
C ILE A 108 -53.46 19.69 -3.11
N LEU A 109 -53.71 20.97 -3.36
CA LEU A 109 -52.67 21.98 -3.51
C LEU A 109 -51.87 22.16 -2.22
N GLN A 110 -52.54 22.24 -1.08
CA GLN A 110 -51.88 22.31 0.24
C GLN A 110 -51.05 21.05 0.50
N MET A 111 -51.61 19.86 0.26
CA MET A 111 -50.89 18.60 0.40
C MET A 111 -49.66 18.52 -0.51
N ASN A 112 -49.78 18.92 -1.79
CA ASN A 112 -48.65 18.95 -2.73
C ASN A 112 -47.54 19.89 -2.25
N SER A 113 -47.91 21.05 -1.70
CA SER A 113 -46.94 22.02 -1.16
C SER A 113 -46.13 21.41 -0.02
N LEU A 114 -46.82 20.76 0.93
CA LEU A 114 -46.17 20.04 2.04
C LEU A 114 -45.30 18.87 1.57
N GLN A 115 -45.74 18.14 0.54
CA GLN A 115 -44.96 17.05 -0.04
C GLN A 115 -43.67 17.55 -0.69
N ILE A 116 -43.72 18.68 -1.40
CA ILE A 116 -42.53 19.29 -2.01
C ILE A 116 -41.51 19.65 -0.92
N GLU A 117 -41.95 20.32 0.15
CA GLU A 117 -41.08 20.66 1.28
C GLU A 117 -40.45 19.42 1.92
N HIS A 118 -41.24 18.36 2.12
CA HIS A 118 -40.73 17.10 2.67
C HIS A 118 -39.75 16.39 1.74
N TYR A 119 -39.96 16.43 0.42
CA TYR A 119 -39.00 15.87 -0.53
C TYR A 119 -37.68 16.66 -0.57
N ASP A 120 -37.74 17.98 -0.40
CA ASP A 120 -36.53 18.81 -0.27
C ASP A 120 -35.77 18.48 1.02
N GLU A 121 -36.47 18.24 2.13
CA GLU A 121 -35.87 17.78 3.38
C GLU A 121 -35.16 16.42 3.20
N ILE A 122 -35.86 15.42 2.64
CA ILE A 122 -35.28 14.09 2.37
C ILE A 122 -34.06 14.21 1.46
N LYS A 123 -34.12 15.07 0.45
CA LYS A 123 -33.01 15.32 -0.46
C LYS A 123 -31.81 15.90 0.29
N SER A 124 -32.02 16.87 1.18
CA SER A 124 -30.94 17.44 2.01
C SER A 124 -30.29 16.37 2.89
N VAL A 125 -31.11 15.60 3.64
CA VAL A 125 -30.62 14.53 4.53
C VAL A 125 -29.86 13.47 3.76
N THR A 126 -30.38 13.06 2.59
CA THR A 126 -29.70 12.08 1.73
C THR A 126 -28.38 12.64 1.20
N SER A 127 -28.33 13.91 0.81
CA SER A 127 -27.11 14.56 0.36
C SER A 127 -26.06 14.62 1.47
N GLU A 128 -26.45 14.99 2.69
CA GLU A 128 -25.56 15.02 3.85
C GLU A 128 -25.00 13.62 4.15
N ALA A 129 -25.86 12.60 4.18
CA ALA A 129 -25.44 11.21 4.39
C ALA A 129 -24.45 10.72 3.31
N VAL A 130 -24.64 11.12 2.05
CA VAL A 130 -23.68 10.81 0.97
C VAL A 130 -22.35 11.52 1.23
N THR A 131 -22.35 12.79 1.58
CA THR A 131 -21.10 13.52 1.86
C THR A 131 -20.35 12.97 3.09
N ASP A 132 -21.07 12.52 4.11
CA ASP A 132 -20.49 11.87 5.28
C ASP A 132 -19.85 10.52 4.91
N ALA A 133 -20.54 9.73 4.08
CA ALA A 133 -20.00 8.47 3.58
C ALA A 133 -18.76 8.67 2.70
N GLU A 134 -18.75 9.71 1.85
CA GLU A 134 -17.58 10.07 1.03
C GLU A 134 -16.39 10.49 1.91
N SER A 135 -16.63 11.28 2.95
CA SER A 135 -15.61 11.68 3.93
C SER A 135 -15.04 10.47 4.68
N ALA A 136 -15.91 9.56 5.16
CA ALA A 136 -15.49 8.33 5.82
C ALA A 136 -14.67 7.41 4.89
N LEU A 137 -15.04 7.32 3.61
CA LEU A 137 -14.30 6.57 2.60
C LEU A 137 -12.91 7.18 2.35
N ALA A 138 -12.81 8.50 2.27
CA ALA A 138 -11.53 9.19 2.11
C ALA A 138 -10.60 8.94 3.31
N ALA A 139 -11.15 9.00 4.54
CA ALA A 139 -10.41 8.68 5.75
C ALA A 139 -9.92 7.22 5.76
N ALA A 140 -10.80 6.26 5.43
CA ALA A 140 -10.46 4.85 5.35
C ALA A 140 -9.37 4.57 4.29
N LYS A 141 -9.42 5.26 3.16
CA LYS A 141 -8.40 5.15 2.10
C LYS A 141 -7.04 5.66 2.56
N SER A 142 -7.00 6.80 3.27
CA SER A 142 -5.77 7.34 3.84
C SER A 142 -5.17 6.38 4.88
N GLU A 143 -6.01 5.84 5.76
CA GLU A 143 -5.60 4.89 6.78
C GLU A 143 -5.06 3.58 6.16
N LEU A 144 -5.69 3.09 5.10
CA LEU A 144 -5.20 1.93 4.35
C LEU A 144 -3.81 2.20 3.74
N SER A 145 -3.58 3.40 3.18
CA SER A 145 -2.26 3.78 2.65
C SER A 145 -1.20 3.75 3.75
N ARG A 146 -1.49 4.37 4.90
CA ARG A 146 -0.59 4.37 6.05
C ARG A 146 -0.30 2.95 6.56
N ALA A 147 -1.31 2.09 6.63
CA ALA A 147 -1.14 0.71 7.03
C ALA A 147 -0.24 -0.08 6.06
N ARG A 148 -0.36 0.18 4.75
CA ARG A 148 0.52 -0.41 3.73
C ARG A 148 1.97 0.05 3.90
N GLU A 149 2.20 1.33 4.19
CA GLU A 149 3.55 1.85 4.45
C GLU A 149 4.17 1.19 5.69
N VAL A 150 3.42 1.08 6.79
CA VAL A 150 3.88 0.40 8.01
C VAL A 150 4.22 -1.07 7.73
N ARG A 151 3.41 -1.76 6.93
CA ARG A 151 3.70 -3.13 6.50
C ARG A 151 5.00 -3.21 5.70
N ASN A 152 5.19 -2.31 4.73
CA ASN A 152 6.39 -2.25 3.91
C ASN A 152 7.63 -1.99 4.77
N HIS A 153 7.56 -1.05 5.71
CA HIS A 153 8.63 -0.82 6.67
C HIS A 153 8.92 -2.06 7.51
N GLY A 154 7.88 -2.77 7.99
CA GLY A 154 8.02 -4.02 8.73
C GLY A 154 8.77 -5.10 7.93
N ILE A 155 8.45 -5.25 6.65
CA ILE A 155 9.13 -6.20 5.75
C ILE A 155 10.60 -5.80 5.55
N GLN A 156 10.88 -4.52 5.30
CA GLN A 156 12.25 -4.02 5.12
C GLN A 156 13.09 -4.20 6.40
N TYR A 157 12.53 -3.90 7.57
CA TYR A 157 13.21 -4.09 8.85
C TYR A 157 13.48 -5.57 9.12
N HIS A 158 12.52 -6.46 8.83
CA HIS A 158 12.73 -7.89 8.97
C HIS A 158 13.83 -8.40 8.04
N ALA A 159 13.85 -7.96 6.77
CA ALA A 159 14.90 -8.29 5.82
C ALA A 159 16.28 -7.82 6.30
N LEU A 160 16.38 -6.58 6.79
CA LEU A 160 17.62 -6.03 7.33
C LEU A 160 18.06 -6.77 8.61
N ALA A 161 17.13 -7.10 9.50
CA ALA A 161 17.42 -7.86 10.71
C ALA A 161 17.99 -9.24 10.39
N LYS A 162 17.41 -9.93 9.39
CA LYS A 162 17.93 -11.22 8.90
C LYS A 162 19.38 -11.08 8.40
N LEU A 163 19.66 -10.05 7.58
CA LEU A 163 21.02 -9.77 7.10
C LEU A 163 22.00 -9.47 8.26
N ILE A 164 21.56 -8.71 9.28
CA ILE A 164 22.39 -8.43 10.46
C ILE A 164 22.68 -9.70 11.25
N GLN A 165 21.73 -10.63 11.33
CA GLN A 165 21.87 -11.88 12.06
C GLN A 165 22.85 -12.86 11.39
N GLU A 166 23.13 -12.72 10.09
CA GLU A 166 24.19 -13.47 9.40
C GLU A 166 25.59 -13.12 9.93
N HIS A 167 25.74 -11.94 10.53
CA HIS A 167 27.00 -11.50 11.14
C HIS A 167 27.06 -11.87 12.63
N PRO A 168 28.26 -12.18 13.17
CA PRO A 168 28.40 -12.51 14.59
C PRO A 168 28.07 -11.31 15.47
N ALA A 169 27.57 -11.59 16.67
CA ALA A 169 27.29 -10.57 17.66
C ALA A 169 28.53 -9.71 17.95
N ARG A 170 28.32 -8.41 18.22
CA ARG A 170 29.40 -7.44 18.44
C ARG A 170 30.21 -7.74 19.71
N SER A 171 29.54 -8.17 20.79
CA SER A 171 30.16 -8.44 22.10
C SER A 171 31.32 -9.45 22.06
N PRO A 172 31.16 -10.67 21.53
CA PRO A 172 32.27 -11.64 21.48
C PRO A 172 33.41 -11.16 20.57
N THR A 173 33.10 -10.44 19.50
CA THR A 173 34.11 -9.87 18.60
C THR A 173 34.92 -8.77 19.30
N ALA A 174 34.27 -7.91 20.08
CA ALA A 174 34.93 -6.90 20.90
C ALA A 174 35.87 -7.53 21.94
N HIS A 175 35.43 -8.57 22.65
CA HIS A 175 36.29 -9.27 23.61
C HIS A 175 37.50 -9.93 22.92
N LYS A 176 37.33 -10.50 21.72
CA LYS A 176 38.46 -11.04 20.94
C LYS A 176 39.46 -9.95 20.57
N LEU A 177 38.98 -8.77 20.17
CA LEU A 177 39.83 -7.61 19.87
C LEU A 177 40.61 -7.15 21.11
N ASP A 178 39.97 -7.04 22.27
CA ASP A 178 40.66 -6.64 23.51
C ASP A 178 41.75 -7.64 23.91
N LYS A 179 41.45 -8.95 23.78
CA LYS A 179 42.44 -10.01 24.05
C LYS A 179 43.62 -9.93 23.08
N LEU A 180 43.35 -9.78 21.78
CA LEU A 180 44.39 -9.60 20.76
C LEU A 180 45.21 -8.33 20.99
N GLY A 181 44.57 -7.22 21.35
CA GLY A 181 45.21 -5.96 21.70
C GLY A 181 46.16 -6.11 22.89
N SER A 182 45.69 -6.70 23.98
CA SER A 182 46.55 -6.97 25.14
C SER A 182 47.71 -7.91 24.82
N SER A 183 47.53 -8.85 23.90
CA SER A 183 48.60 -9.75 23.45
C SER A 183 49.61 -9.02 22.56
N LEU A 184 49.13 -8.13 21.69
CA LEU A 184 49.97 -7.28 20.85
C LEU A 184 50.85 -6.37 21.72
N ASP A 185 50.28 -5.75 22.74
CA ASP A 185 51.01 -4.86 23.66
C ASP A 185 52.05 -5.63 24.46
N LYS A 186 51.72 -6.85 24.93
CA LYS A 186 52.72 -7.75 25.54
C LYS A 186 53.86 -8.07 24.58
N LEU A 187 53.56 -8.44 23.34
CA LEU A 187 54.59 -8.73 22.33
C LEU A 187 55.47 -7.51 22.04
N LYS A 188 54.86 -6.32 21.89
CA LYS A 188 55.59 -5.06 21.70
C LYS A 188 56.51 -4.77 22.88
N ASN A 189 56.04 -4.94 24.12
CA ASN A 189 56.87 -4.75 25.30
C ASN A 189 58.04 -5.73 25.33
N THR A 190 57.80 -7.01 25.03
CA THR A 190 58.89 -8.00 24.97
C THR A 190 59.88 -7.72 23.84
N ARG A 191 59.41 -7.24 22.68
CA ARG A 191 60.28 -6.81 21.58
C ARG A 191 61.17 -5.66 22.03
N ASN A 192 60.58 -4.62 22.61
CA ASN A 192 61.31 -3.44 23.07
C ASN A 192 62.36 -3.84 24.12
N GLU A 193 62.01 -4.73 25.06
CA GLU A 193 62.95 -5.25 26.05
C GLU A 193 64.13 -6.02 25.42
N LEU A 194 63.88 -6.81 24.37
CA LEU A 194 64.94 -7.50 23.63
C LEU A 194 65.80 -6.53 22.82
N ASP A 195 65.20 -5.52 22.19
CA ASP A 195 65.91 -4.46 21.48
C ASP A 195 66.81 -3.66 22.45
N ASP A 196 66.34 -3.36 23.66
CA ASP A 196 67.15 -2.73 24.71
C ASP A 196 68.32 -3.62 25.16
N LYS A 197 68.09 -4.92 25.35
CA LYS A 197 69.17 -5.87 25.67
C LYS A 197 70.19 -5.96 24.53
N LEU A 198 69.73 -6.00 23.28
CA LEU A 198 70.58 -6.08 22.11
C LEU A 198 71.42 -4.82 21.92
N THR A 199 70.83 -3.63 22.11
CA THR A 199 71.58 -2.37 22.08
C THR A 199 72.58 -2.28 23.23
N LEU A 200 72.24 -2.75 24.43
CA LEU A 200 73.19 -2.85 25.54
C LEU A 200 74.37 -3.77 25.20
N ARG A 201 74.13 -4.96 24.63
CA ARG A 201 75.20 -5.87 24.20
C ARG A 201 76.06 -5.26 23.09
N LYS A 202 75.45 -4.57 22.11
CA LYS A 202 76.20 -3.81 21.08
C LYS A 202 77.13 -2.77 21.71
N LYS A 203 76.64 -2.01 22.70
CA LYS A 203 77.45 -1.03 23.45
C LYS A 203 78.60 -1.70 24.22
N GLN A 204 78.32 -2.80 24.93
CA GLN A 204 79.35 -3.57 25.66
C GLN A 204 80.43 -4.11 24.71
N LEU A 205 80.03 -4.66 23.57
CA LEU A 205 80.96 -5.17 22.55
C LEU A 205 81.78 -4.04 21.93
N HIS A 206 81.18 -2.87 21.69
CA HIS A 206 81.91 -1.70 21.22
C HIS A 206 82.99 -1.27 22.23
N VAL A 207 82.67 -1.21 23.53
CA VAL A 207 83.66 -0.92 24.58
C VAL A 207 84.81 -1.93 24.59
N LEU A 208 84.50 -3.23 24.50
CA LEU A 208 85.52 -4.28 24.41
C LEU A 208 86.39 -4.13 23.16
N PHE A 209 85.77 -3.83 22.01
CA PHE A 209 86.46 -3.62 20.75
C PHE A 209 87.40 -2.40 20.82
N THR A 210 86.94 -1.29 21.40
CA THR A 210 87.77 -0.10 21.63
C THR A 210 88.94 -0.41 22.56
N ALA A 211 88.72 -1.13 23.66
CA ALA A 211 89.79 -1.55 24.57
C ALA A 211 90.81 -2.47 23.88
N LEU A 212 90.34 -3.40 23.04
CA LEU A 212 91.21 -4.25 22.23
C LEU A 212 92.05 -3.44 21.25
N HIS A 213 91.45 -2.47 20.55
CA HIS A 213 92.18 -1.58 19.64
C HIS A 213 93.19 -0.69 20.39
N GLN A 214 92.86 -0.23 21.60
CA GLN A 214 93.80 0.51 22.45
C GLN A 214 94.97 -0.37 22.89
N LEU A 215 94.72 -1.63 23.25
CA LEU A 215 95.78 -2.58 23.57
C LEU A 215 96.64 -2.92 22.34
N GLN A 216 96.04 -3.10 21.16
CA GLN A 216 96.76 -3.27 19.90
C GLN A 216 97.63 -2.05 19.59
N SER A 217 97.07 -0.85 19.69
CA SER A 217 97.82 0.40 19.49
C SER A 217 98.92 0.58 20.54
N SER A 218 98.69 0.15 21.79
CA SER A 218 99.73 0.14 22.84
C SER A 218 100.82 -0.89 22.55
N LEU A 219 100.49 -2.07 22.04
CA LEU A 219 101.45 -3.10 21.61
C LEU A 219 102.22 -2.69 20.34
N GLU A 220 101.58 -1.94 19.45
CA GLU A 220 102.19 -1.31 18.28
C GLU A 220 103.02 -0.08 18.67
N ALA A 221 102.73 0.60 19.78
CA ALA A 221 103.51 1.73 20.28
C ALA A 221 104.68 1.31 21.19
N ASP A 222 104.54 0.20 21.94
CA ASP A 222 105.67 -0.47 22.63
C ASP A 222 106.62 -1.12 21.62
N GLN A 223 106.13 -1.37 20.41
CA GLN A 223 106.95 -1.68 19.27
C GLN A 223 107.40 -0.36 18.59
N VAL A 224 108.70 -0.06 18.71
CA VAL A 224 109.53 0.62 17.66
C VAL A 224 109.66 2.16 17.89
N PRO A 225 110.85 2.82 17.70
CA PRO A 225 111.68 2.61 16.52
C PRO A 225 113.23 2.75 16.59
N GLU A 226 113.94 1.91 15.83
CA GLU A 226 115.08 2.37 15.01
C GLU A 226 114.50 2.88 13.66
N VAL A 227 114.46 4.21 13.53
CA VAL A 227 114.60 5.13 12.37
C VAL A 227 114.47 4.49 10.95
N GLU A 228 113.68 4.97 9.97
CA GLU A 228 113.62 6.30 9.33
C GLU A 228 112.31 6.60 8.56
N VAL A 229 112.19 7.89 8.24
CA VAL A 229 111.10 8.75 7.74
C VAL A 229 110.77 8.58 6.24
N GLN A 230 109.50 8.76 5.83
CA GLN A 230 109.01 9.75 4.82
C GLN A 230 107.49 9.65 4.53
N GLU A 231 106.78 10.70 5.00
CA GLU A 231 105.70 11.52 4.41
C GLU A 231 104.62 10.99 3.42
N GLU A 232 103.37 11.35 3.79
CA GLU A 232 102.20 11.82 2.99
C GLU A 232 101.53 10.87 1.96
N GLU A 233 100.20 10.81 1.75
CA GLU A 233 99.01 11.58 2.17
C GLU A 233 97.75 10.78 1.74
N ALA A 234 96.62 11.11 2.39
CA ALA A 234 95.23 11.03 1.93
C ALA A 234 94.56 9.68 1.60
N GLY A 235 93.40 9.46 2.25
CA GLY A 235 92.33 8.68 1.61
C GLY A 235 91.25 8.06 2.49
N ALA A 236 90.49 8.89 3.21
CA ALA A 236 89.06 8.74 3.54
C ALA A 236 88.44 7.33 3.76
N ALA A 237 87.89 7.15 4.96
CA ALA A 237 86.89 6.13 5.28
C ALA A 237 85.64 6.20 4.36
N PRO A 238 84.85 5.13 4.30
CA PRO A 238 83.52 5.31 4.85
C PRO A 238 83.09 4.22 5.84
N LEU A 239 82.50 4.73 6.92
CA LEU A 239 81.63 4.12 7.89
C LEU A 239 80.44 3.44 7.20
N VAL A 240 80.24 2.13 7.42
CA VAL A 240 79.02 1.43 7.00
C VAL A 240 77.95 1.68 8.05
N ASP A 241 77.04 2.59 7.74
CA ASP A 241 75.79 2.81 8.46
C ASP A 241 74.79 1.69 8.11
N LEU A 242 74.36 0.92 9.11
CA LEU A 242 73.25 -0.03 9.00
C LEU A 242 72.08 0.50 9.83
N THR A 243 71.52 1.61 9.40
CA THR A 243 70.18 2.05 9.79
C THR A 243 69.34 2.38 8.55
N GLU A 244 68.92 1.35 7.82
CA GLU A 244 67.74 1.47 6.96
C GLU A 244 66.50 1.09 7.77
N ASP A 245 65.89 2.14 8.32
CA ASP A 245 64.54 2.15 8.86
C ASP A 245 63.56 2.00 7.68
N SER A 246 62.92 0.84 7.59
CA SER A 246 61.84 0.59 6.63
C SER A 246 60.55 1.24 7.16
N GLY A 247 60.46 2.55 6.98
CA GLY A 247 59.23 3.32 7.12
C GLY A 247 58.20 2.92 6.06
N ASN A 248 57.47 1.83 6.31
CA ASN A 248 56.33 1.44 5.50
C ASN A 248 55.11 2.26 5.95
N THR A 249 54.94 3.46 5.40
CA THR A 249 53.69 4.23 5.54
C THR A 249 52.60 3.58 4.71
N VAL A 250 51.82 2.68 5.32
CA VAL A 250 50.55 2.24 4.75
C VAL A 250 49.54 3.36 4.97
N THR A 251 49.35 4.19 3.94
CA THR A 251 48.19 5.05 3.80
C THR A 251 46.95 4.17 3.67
N ILE A 252 46.08 4.19 4.68
CA ILE A 252 44.75 3.57 4.60
C ILE A 252 43.90 4.43 3.67
N SER A 253 43.91 4.09 2.38
CA SER A 253 42.91 4.54 1.43
C SER A 253 41.59 3.83 1.76
N ARG A 254 40.67 4.54 2.42
CA ARG A 254 39.26 4.11 2.55
C ARG A 254 38.65 3.98 1.15
N PRO A 255 38.06 2.84 0.77
CA PRO A 255 37.19 2.81 -0.38
C PRO A 255 35.91 3.58 -0.04
N ARG A 256 35.68 4.71 -0.72
CA ARG A 256 34.33 5.27 -0.87
C ARG A 256 33.56 4.31 -1.78
N HIS A 257 32.70 3.48 -1.19
CA HIS A 257 31.72 2.74 -1.97
C HIS A 257 30.58 3.70 -2.31
N ASN A 258 30.67 4.32 -3.48
CA ASN A 258 29.52 4.93 -4.16
C ASN A 258 28.67 3.79 -4.72
N GLY A 259 27.78 3.25 -3.89
CA GLY A 259 26.66 2.45 -4.32
C GLY A 259 25.58 3.37 -4.88
N ARG A 260 25.59 3.53 -6.21
CA ARG A 260 24.49 4.11 -6.99
C ARG A 260 23.27 3.20 -6.77
N LEU A 261 22.21 3.72 -6.13
CA LEU A 261 20.90 3.06 -6.12
C LEU A 261 20.45 2.93 -7.57
N GLY A 262 20.55 1.72 -8.11
CA GLY A 262 19.84 1.34 -9.32
C GLY A 262 18.40 1.03 -8.94
N ASP A 263 17.47 1.69 -9.61
CA ASP A 263 16.07 1.30 -9.68
C ASP A 263 15.99 -0.19 -10.04
N LEU A 264 15.43 -0.99 -9.14
CA LEU A 264 14.87 -2.31 -9.45
C LEU A 264 13.38 -2.24 -9.16
N ASN A 265 12.67 -1.59 -10.09
CA ASN A 265 11.32 -2.02 -10.42
C ASN A 265 11.47 -3.37 -11.14
N ASP A 266 11.41 -4.45 -10.36
CA ASP A 266 11.15 -5.78 -10.92
C ASP A 266 9.77 -6.23 -10.43
N GLU A 267 8.76 -5.78 -11.18
CA GLU A 267 7.44 -6.37 -11.25
C GLU A 267 7.56 -7.77 -11.86
N SER A 268 7.91 -8.77 -11.06
CA SER A 268 7.43 -10.15 -11.20
C SER A 268 8.20 -11.04 -10.25
N LEU A 269 7.57 -11.46 -9.15
CA LEU A 269 7.75 -12.77 -8.51
C LEU A 269 7.08 -12.68 -7.13
N TYR A 270 5.77 -12.90 -7.07
CA TYR A 270 5.11 -13.49 -5.89
C TYR A 270 3.76 -14.04 -6.35
N ALA A 271 3.84 -15.19 -7.03
CA ALA A 271 2.75 -16.14 -7.04
C ALA A 271 2.88 -17.02 -5.78
N ASP A 272 1.74 -17.28 -5.17
CA ASP A 272 1.45 -18.34 -4.21
C ASP A 272 2.26 -18.35 -2.90
N MET A 273 1.64 -17.76 -1.85
CA MET A 273 1.70 -18.33 -0.51
C MET A 273 0.35 -18.10 0.18
N ASP A 274 -0.45 -19.16 0.16
CA ASP A 274 -1.61 -19.35 1.04
C ASP A 274 -1.18 -19.16 2.50
N CYS A 275 -1.95 -18.38 3.24
CA CYS A 275 -1.93 -18.38 4.70
C CYS A 275 -3.36 -18.59 5.20
N SER A 276 -3.66 -19.87 5.48
CA SER A 276 -4.68 -20.28 6.41
C SER A 276 -4.27 -19.86 7.83
N VAL A 277 -5.01 -18.92 8.42
CA VAL A 277 -5.30 -18.82 9.86
C VAL A 277 -6.72 -18.31 10.02
#